data_AF-A0A923UN53-F1
#
_entry.id   AF-A0A923UN53-F1
#
_cell.length_a   1.000
_cell.length_b   1.000
_cell.length_c   1.000
_cell.angle_alpha   90.00
_cell.angle_beta   90.00
_cell.angle_gamma   90.00
#
_symmetry.space_group_name_H-M   'P 1'
#
loop_
_entity.id
_entity.type
_entity.pdbx_description
1 polymer ?
#
loop_
_entity_poly.entity_id
_entity_poly.type
_entity_poly.pdbx_seq_one_letter_code
_entity_poly.pdbx_strand_id
1 'polypeptide(L)'
;PATYKPGQVYDGKAVIGKNNPDFMNFPLPQTTKRLGDVSTVGAFNFRLKPTSAAIGKGYTGFSALSVVPVSANFGATILTPPNKDIGAYPSDNSGNKH
;
A
#
# COMPACT_ATOMS: atom_id res chain seq x y z
N PRO A 1 8.54 16.77 -8.58
CA PRO A 1 9.57 17.22 -7.61
C PRO A 1 9.28 18.66 -7.20
N ALA A 2 9.62 19.09 -5.98
CA ALA A 2 9.25 20.41 -5.47
C ALA A 2 9.72 21.59 -6.34
N THR A 3 10.73 21.37 -7.20
CA THR A 3 11.33 22.37 -8.09
C THR A 3 10.94 22.21 -9.57
N TYR A 4 10.10 21.22 -9.92
CA TYR A 4 9.68 20.99 -11.30
C TYR A 4 8.70 22.07 -11.76
N LYS A 5 8.97 22.68 -12.92
CA LYS A 5 8.09 23.64 -13.57
C LYS A 5 7.38 22.98 -14.75
N PRO A 6 6.06 23.20 -14.94
CA PRO A 6 5.35 22.77 -16.14
C PRO A 6 6.11 23.21 -17.41
N GLY A 7 6.30 22.29 -18.36
CA GLY A 7 7.05 22.54 -19.61
C GLY A 7 8.54 22.19 -19.56
N GLN A 8 9.10 21.86 -18.39
CA GLN A 8 10.45 21.28 -18.32
C GLN A 8 10.46 19.83 -18.82
N VAL A 9 11.57 19.41 -19.43
CA VAL A 9 11.82 17.99 -19.72
C VAL A 9 11.84 17.25 -18.38
N TYR A 10 10.89 16.35 -18.18
CA TYR A 10 10.79 15.51 -16.99
C TYR A 10 11.35 14.12 -17.30
N ASP A 11 12.51 13.79 -16.74
CA ASP A 11 13.18 12.50 -16.97
C ASP A 11 12.91 11.46 -15.86
N GLY A 12 12.06 11.81 -14.88
CA GLY A 12 11.64 10.91 -13.79
C GLY A 12 12.70 10.61 -12.73
N LYS A 13 13.98 10.92 -12.94
CA LYS A 13 15.09 10.53 -12.02
C LYS A 13 14.88 10.96 -10.58
N ALA A 14 14.27 12.12 -10.39
CA ALA A 14 14.01 12.68 -9.06
C ALA A 14 13.00 11.87 -8.22
N VAL A 15 12.21 10.97 -8.82
CA VAL A 15 11.18 10.19 -8.11
C VAL A 15 11.36 8.67 -8.22
N ILE A 16 12.18 8.20 -9.17
CA ILE A 16 12.43 6.76 -9.36
C ILE A 16 12.90 6.13 -8.05
N GLY A 17 12.21 5.08 -7.61
CA GLY A 17 12.52 4.31 -6.40
C GLY A 17 12.19 5.01 -5.07
N LYS A 18 11.82 6.29 -5.06
CA LYS A 18 11.50 7.03 -3.82
C LYS A 18 10.22 6.54 -3.12
N ASN A 19 9.33 5.89 -3.87
CA ASN A 19 8.11 5.28 -3.38
C ASN A 19 8.24 3.75 -3.21
N ASN A 20 9.46 3.21 -3.17
CA ASN A 20 9.64 1.78 -2.97
C ASN A 20 9.07 1.38 -1.61
N PRO A 21 8.08 0.46 -1.55
CA PRO A 21 7.49 -0.01 -0.31
C PRO A 21 8.46 -0.83 0.54
N ASP A 22 9.61 -1.24 -0.01
CA ASP A 22 10.67 -1.97 0.70
C ASP A 22 10.10 -3.16 1.48
N PHE A 23 9.52 -4.11 0.72
CA PHE A 23 8.90 -5.31 1.29
C PHE A 23 9.92 -6.20 1.98
N MET A 24 9.46 -6.99 2.96
CA MET A 24 10.30 -7.88 3.76
C MET A 24 11.18 -8.81 2.90
N ASN A 25 10.62 -9.45 1.87
CA ASN A 25 11.38 -10.35 1.00
C ASN A 25 10.95 -10.34 -0.48
N PHE A 26 10.12 -9.40 -0.91
CA PHE A 26 9.76 -9.23 -2.32
C PHE A 26 10.64 -8.15 -2.96
N PRO A 27 11.59 -8.52 -3.84
CA PRO A 27 12.53 -7.56 -4.41
C PRO A 27 11.83 -6.61 -5.39
N LEU A 28 12.22 -5.33 -5.35
CA LEU A 28 11.82 -4.31 -6.32
C LEU A 28 13.07 -3.57 -6.84
N PRO A 29 13.15 -3.22 -8.13
CA PRO A 29 12.16 -3.51 -9.17
C PRO A 29 12.06 -5.01 -9.50
N GLN A 30 10.89 -5.46 -9.94
CA GLN A 30 10.73 -6.83 -10.42
C GLN A 30 11.50 -7.03 -11.72
N THR A 31 12.23 -8.13 -11.81
CA THR A 31 13.01 -8.52 -13.00
C THR A 31 12.22 -9.42 -13.94
N THR A 32 11.12 -10.00 -13.47
CA THR A 32 10.24 -10.85 -14.27
C THR A 32 9.53 -10.04 -15.36
N LYS A 33 9.54 -10.57 -16.58
CA LYS A 33 8.96 -9.91 -17.76
C LYS A 33 7.44 -9.77 -17.68
N ARG A 34 6.75 -10.71 -17.03
CA ARG A 34 5.29 -10.67 -16.76
C ARG A 34 5.04 -10.93 -15.28
N LEU A 35 4.36 -10.02 -14.61
CA LEU A 35 4.02 -10.20 -13.20
C LEU A 35 3.08 -11.39 -12.95
N GLY A 36 2.31 -11.81 -13.96
CA GLY A 36 1.49 -13.03 -13.89
C GLY A 36 2.29 -14.33 -13.78
N ASP A 37 3.59 -14.31 -14.11
CA ASP A 37 4.48 -15.48 -13.93
C ASP A 37 5.00 -15.57 -12.49
N VAL A 38 4.73 -14.56 -11.65
CA VAL A 38 5.18 -14.52 -10.26
C VAL A 38 4.12 -15.16 -9.37
N SER A 39 4.41 -16.35 -8.83
CA SER A 39 3.58 -16.94 -7.79
C SER A 39 3.84 -16.24 -6.45
N THR A 40 2.80 -15.64 -5.89
CA THR A 40 2.87 -14.91 -4.61
C THR A 40 2.43 -15.74 -3.41
N VAL A 41 1.92 -16.95 -3.65
CA VAL A 41 1.44 -17.85 -2.60
C VAL A 41 2.64 -18.48 -1.87
N GLY A 42 2.75 -18.28 -0.56
CA GLY A 42 3.71 -18.95 0.33
C GLY A 42 5.17 -18.48 0.26
N ALA A 43 5.62 -17.89 -0.85
CA ALA A 43 7.03 -17.50 -1.04
C ALA A 43 7.34 -16.05 -0.61
N PHE A 44 6.36 -15.15 -0.71
CA PHE A 44 6.58 -13.72 -0.51
C PHE A 44 5.78 -13.14 0.66
N ASN A 45 6.45 -12.25 1.37
CA ASN A 45 5.98 -11.46 2.49
C ASN A 45 5.99 -9.99 2.05
N PHE A 46 4.80 -9.50 1.69
CA PHE A 46 4.55 -8.13 1.24
C PHE A 46 4.34 -7.15 2.40
N ARG A 47 4.69 -7.53 3.63
CA ARG A 47 4.76 -6.57 4.74
C ARG A 47 5.87 -5.58 4.48
N LEU A 48 5.65 -4.35 4.93
CA LEU A 48 6.63 -3.28 4.85
C LEU A 48 7.77 -3.54 5.85
N LYS A 49 9.01 -3.24 5.46
CA LYS A 49 10.09 -3.11 6.44
C LYS A 49 9.86 -1.88 7.34
N PRO A 50 10.41 -1.85 8.57
CA PRO A 50 10.27 -0.71 9.47
C PRO A 50 10.76 0.63 8.89
N THR A 51 11.71 0.58 7.95
CA THR A 51 12.30 1.75 7.27
C THR A 51 11.56 2.16 6.00
N SER A 52 10.45 1.51 5.67
CA SER A 52 9.72 1.74 4.42
C SER A 52 9.20 3.17 4.31
N ALA A 53 9.34 3.77 3.13
CA ALA A 53 8.78 5.08 2.82
C ALA A 53 7.24 5.10 2.81
N ALA A 54 6.59 3.93 2.81
CA ALA A 54 5.14 3.78 2.86
C ALA A 54 4.54 3.91 4.28
N ILE A 55 5.39 3.86 5.33
CA ILE A 55 4.97 4.00 6.73
C ILE A 55 4.43 5.41 6.99
N GLY A 56 3.23 5.50 7.58
CA GLY A 56 2.60 6.76 7.94
C GLY A 56 2.15 7.61 6.74
N LYS A 57 2.09 7.04 5.53
CA LYS A 57 1.69 7.75 4.30
C LYS A 57 0.27 7.41 3.84
N GLY A 58 -0.43 6.55 4.56
CA GLY A 58 -1.83 6.25 4.31
C GLY A 58 -2.73 7.44 4.65
N TYR A 59 -3.79 7.64 3.87
CA TYR A 59 -4.77 8.69 4.12
C TYR A 59 -5.90 8.16 4.99
N THR A 60 -6.06 8.74 6.17
CA THR A 60 -7.08 8.32 7.17
C THR A 60 -8.27 9.27 7.26
N GLY A 61 -8.30 10.36 6.49
CA GLY A 61 -9.40 11.34 6.49
C GLY A 61 -10.67 10.88 5.75
N PHE A 62 -10.79 9.57 5.48
CA PHE A 62 -11.96 8.99 4.83
C PHE A 62 -13.05 8.68 5.85
N SER A 63 -14.29 8.99 5.51
CA SER A 63 -15.47 8.56 6.24
C SER A 63 -16.28 7.59 5.39
N ALA A 64 -16.45 6.36 5.87
CA ALA A 64 -17.23 5.35 5.16
C ALA A 64 -18.71 5.72 5.13
N LEU A 65 -19.38 5.41 4.01
CA LEU A 65 -20.83 5.54 3.92
C LEU A 65 -21.50 4.45 4.78
N SER A 66 -22.06 4.86 5.93
CA SER A 66 -22.66 3.97 6.92
C SER A 66 -24.19 3.90 6.78
N VAL A 67 -24.68 3.43 5.63
CA VAL A 67 -26.13 3.31 5.35
C VAL A 67 -26.76 2.00 5.81
N VAL A 68 -25.94 0.97 6.05
CA VAL A 68 -26.38 -0.32 6.60
C VAL A 68 -25.98 -0.38 8.08
N PRO A 69 -26.86 -0.86 8.99
CA PRO A 69 -26.52 -1.02 10.39
C PRO A 69 -25.30 -1.92 10.57
N VAL A 70 -24.46 -1.61 11.56
CA VAL A 70 -23.42 -2.54 12.00
C VAL A 70 -24.10 -3.67 12.77
N SER A 71 -24.08 -4.88 12.22
CA SER A 71 -24.76 -6.04 12.77
C SER A 71 -24.02 -7.31 12.39
N ALA A 72 -23.83 -8.22 13.36
CA ALA A 72 -23.19 -9.51 13.11
C ALA A 72 -24.00 -10.42 12.15
N ASN A 73 -25.30 -10.18 12.00
CA ASN A 73 -26.20 -11.08 11.28
C ASN A 73 -26.79 -10.46 9.99
N PHE A 74 -26.97 -9.14 9.93
CA PHE A 74 -27.74 -8.49 8.85
C PHE A 74 -27.09 -7.20 8.31
N GLY A 75 -25.80 -6.97 8.60
CA GLY A 75 -25.10 -5.77 8.17
C GLY A 75 -23.57 -5.92 8.15
N ALA A 76 -22.85 -4.80 8.13
CA ALA A 76 -21.39 -4.84 8.24
C ALA A 76 -21.00 -5.25 9.67
N THR A 77 -20.16 -6.26 9.84
CA THR A 77 -19.67 -6.65 11.18
C THR A 77 -18.82 -5.56 11.82
N ILE A 78 -18.08 -4.82 10.99
CA ILE A 78 -17.29 -3.65 11.37
C ILE A 78 -17.09 -2.76 10.14
N LEU A 79 -17.02 -1.44 10.35
CA LEU A 79 -16.54 -0.50 9.35
C LEU A 79 -15.06 -0.22 9.65
N THR A 80 -14.17 -0.99 9.03
CA THR A 80 -12.72 -0.84 9.24
C THR A 80 -12.24 0.47 8.58
N PRO A 81 -11.62 1.40 9.34
CA PRO A 81 -11.07 2.61 8.75
C PRO A 81 -9.89 2.29 7.82
N PRO A 82 -9.54 3.18 6.87
CA PRO A 82 -8.33 3.04 6.09
C PRO A 82 -7.09 3.04 7.01
N ASN A 83 -6.03 2.37 6.55
CA ASN A 83 -4.80 2.28 7.33
C ASN A 83 -3.92 3.54 7.23
N LYS A 84 -3.10 3.76 8.27
CA LYS A 84 -2.06 4.79 8.36
C LYS A 84 -0.85 4.58 7.43
N ASP A 85 -0.58 3.37 6.95
CA ASP A 85 0.51 3.01 6.05
C ASP A 85 -0.05 2.71 4.66
N ILE A 86 0.70 3.04 3.61
CA ILE A 86 0.30 2.68 2.24
C ILE A 86 0.51 1.18 2.02
N GLY A 87 -0.53 0.49 1.56
CA GLY A 87 -0.47 -0.91 1.15
C GLY A 87 -1.44 -1.80 1.93
N ALA A 88 -1.46 -3.09 1.58
CA ALA A 88 -2.40 -4.06 2.15
C ALA A 88 -1.96 -4.58 3.54
N TYR A 89 -0.67 -4.51 3.84
CA TYR A 89 -0.05 -5.11 5.03
C TYR A 89 0.67 -4.06 5.89
N PRO A 90 -0.07 -3.29 6.68
CA PRO A 90 0.46 -2.20 7.49
C PRO A 90 1.30 -2.71 8.65
N SER A 91 2.14 -1.83 9.18
CA SER A 91 3.13 -2.17 10.20
C SER A 91 2.51 -2.62 11.52
N ASP A 92 1.26 -2.26 11.77
CA ASP A 92 0.51 -2.55 13.00
C ASP A 92 -0.35 -3.82 12.93
N ASN A 93 -0.25 -4.61 11.86
CA ASN A 93 -1.06 -5.82 11.63
C ASN A 93 -2.57 -5.58 11.46
N SER A 94 -3.05 -4.35 11.27
CA SER A 94 -4.49 -4.09 11.16
C SER A 94 -5.08 -4.27 9.75
N GLY A 95 -4.24 -4.47 8.73
CA GLY A 95 -4.65 -4.55 7.32
C GLY A 95 -5.29 -5.88 6.93
N ASN A 96 -5.05 -6.33 5.70
CA ASN A 96 -5.75 -7.50 5.18
C ASN A 96 -5.41 -8.76 6.01
N LYS A 97 -6.44 -9.32 6.68
CA LYS A 97 -6.40 -10.57 7.45
C LYS A 97 -7.25 -11.68 6.82
N HIS A 98 -7.88 -11.38 5.69
CA HIS A 98 -8.81 -12.25 4.97
C HIS A 98 -8.08 -13.13 3.96
#